data_AF-A0A9W9RFF4-F1
#
_entry.id   AF-A0A9W9RFF4-F1
#
_cell.length_a   1.000
_cell.length_b   1.000
_cell.length_c   1.000
_cell.angle_alpha   90.00
_cell.angle_beta   90.00
_cell.angle_gamma   90.00
#
_symmetry.space_group_name_H-M   'P 1'
#
loop_
_entity.id
_entity.type
_entity.pdbx_description
1 polymer ?
#
loop_
_entity_poly.entity_id
_entity_poly.type
_entity_poly.pdbx_seq_one_letter_code
_entity_poly.pdbx_strand_id
1 'polypeptide(L)'
;MHSSFLPIRESHRPPMKIAIVGSLRDHNKQEYTVYSNVVFLAHKHGQERQVQSSYANGAHCNTSFVLAFKIHQSLAIPLGDIVILTGYDARWRSYIDEAGRRQNNHPSIDWHQLQVGKIETFQGKEADIVIFDMVRTRSLGFMRYFQRLNVVFSHGVLYNRDLMHDDPFARSPFLMQLMDFAKSNSLVHTMSEPVAELSADLPTRNHDIQKANKSHEDRRSALKANINSLATEPVSPRHTLASVASEQACSAGFESSDPKVYGGWLEDEERIETNQRMNLARNVKRKSGMGIS
;
A
#
# COMPACT_ATOMS: atom_id res chain seq x y z
N MET A 1 -28.32 -34.32 1.31
CA MET A 1 -27.62 -33.09 1.74
C MET A 1 -27.31 -32.27 0.49
N HIS A 2 -28.13 -31.27 0.18
CA HIS A 2 -27.88 -30.36 -0.96
C HIS A 2 -27.03 -29.19 -0.46
N SER A 3 -25.77 -29.14 -0.92
CA SER A 3 -24.89 -28.01 -0.71
C SER A 3 -25.32 -26.88 -1.66
N SER A 4 -26.02 -25.90 -1.12
CA SER A 4 -26.39 -24.68 -1.85
C SER A 4 -25.15 -23.78 -1.98
N PHE A 5 -24.48 -23.86 -3.11
CA PHE A 5 -23.50 -22.85 -3.52
C PHE A 5 -24.23 -21.53 -3.78
N LEU A 6 -24.00 -20.54 -2.93
CA LEU A 6 -24.45 -19.19 -3.20
C LEU A 6 -23.64 -18.64 -4.39
N PRO A 7 -24.29 -18.11 -5.44
CA PRO A 7 -23.57 -17.54 -6.58
C PRO A 7 -22.72 -16.36 -6.12
N ILE A 8 -21.45 -16.35 -6.53
CA ILE A 8 -20.53 -15.22 -6.35
C ILE A 8 -21.19 -14.03 -7.04
N ARG A 9 -21.61 -13.03 -6.26
CA ARG A 9 -22.18 -11.80 -6.80
C ARG A 9 -21.13 -11.11 -7.66
N GLU A 10 -21.48 -10.81 -8.91
CA GLU A 10 -20.62 -10.04 -9.80
C GLU A 10 -20.20 -8.75 -9.12
N SER A 11 -18.89 -8.61 -8.88
CA SER A 11 -18.27 -7.42 -8.34
C SER A 11 -18.56 -6.25 -9.27
N HIS A 12 -19.50 -5.38 -8.89
CA HIS A 12 -19.83 -4.14 -9.60
C HIS A 12 -18.69 -3.13 -9.38
N ARG A 13 -17.58 -3.39 -10.05
CA ARG A 13 -16.42 -2.51 -10.06
C ARG A 13 -16.73 -1.34 -10.99
N PRO A 14 -16.71 -0.08 -10.52
CA PRO A 14 -16.72 1.03 -11.45
C PRO A 14 -15.48 0.88 -12.35
N PRO A 15 -15.64 0.87 -13.68
CA PRO A 15 -14.49 0.74 -14.56
C PRO A 15 -13.56 1.92 -14.31
N MET A 16 -12.26 1.65 -14.17
CA MET A 16 -11.22 2.67 -14.28
C MET A 16 -11.59 3.54 -15.47
N LYS A 17 -11.65 4.86 -15.27
CA LYS A 17 -12.13 5.79 -16.31
C LYS A 17 -11.36 5.47 -17.59
N ILE A 18 -12.06 4.98 -18.63
CA ILE A 18 -11.44 4.40 -19.84
C ILE A 18 -10.41 5.36 -20.45
N ALA A 19 -10.63 6.67 -20.31
CA ALA A 19 -9.70 7.72 -20.71
C ALA A 19 -8.32 7.62 -20.02
N ILE A 20 -8.27 7.35 -18.72
CA ILE A 20 -7.02 7.26 -17.94
C ILE A 20 -6.16 6.09 -18.43
N VAL A 21 -6.78 4.96 -18.79
CA VAL A 21 -6.07 3.78 -19.29
C VAL A 21 -5.24 4.12 -20.52
N GLY A 22 -5.84 4.77 -21.51
CA GLY A 22 -5.15 5.18 -22.73
C GLY A 22 -4.00 6.15 -22.44
N SER A 23 -4.29 7.20 -21.66
CA SER A 23 -3.31 8.24 -21.33
C SER A 23 -2.14 7.72 -20.49
N LEU A 24 -2.38 6.80 -19.55
CA LEU A 24 -1.32 6.18 -18.75
C LEU A 24 -0.37 5.34 -19.61
N ARG A 25 -0.91 4.55 -20.56
CA ARG A 25 -0.09 3.81 -21.51
C ARG A 25 0.80 4.73 -22.35
N ASP A 26 0.24 5.85 -22.81
CA ASP A 26 0.97 6.81 -23.64
C ASP A 26 2.04 7.53 -22.82
N HIS A 27 1.74 7.91 -21.58
CA HIS A 27 2.71 8.43 -20.62
C HIS A 27 3.86 7.44 -20.38
N ASN A 28 3.56 6.17 -20.13
CA ASN A 28 4.59 5.14 -19.93
C ASN A 28 5.46 4.90 -21.17
N LYS A 29 4.87 5.00 -22.37
CA LYS A 29 5.62 4.91 -23.63
C LYS A 29 6.59 6.09 -23.77
N GLN A 30 6.14 7.30 -23.41
CA GLN A 30 6.94 8.51 -23.51
C GLN A 30 8.07 8.57 -22.46
N GLU A 31 7.77 8.31 -21.19
CA GLU A 31 8.74 8.44 -20.10
C GLU A 31 9.66 7.21 -19.97
N TYR A 32 9.13 6.01 -20.25
CA TYR A 32 9.81 4.75 -19.92
C TYR A 32 10.04 3.83 -21.11
N THR A 33 9.59 4.20 -22.31
CA THR A 33 9.63 3.35 -23.50
C THR A 33 8.84 2.05 -23.33
N VAL A 34 7.80 2.06 -22.46
CA VAL A 34 6.96 0.89 -22.17
C VAL A 34 5.53 1.13 -22.64
N TYR A 35 5.07 0.37 -23.64
CA TYR A 35 3.71 0.50 -24.18
C TYR A 35 2.69 -0.38 -23.41
N SER A 36 2.53 -0.09 -22.12
CA SER A 36 1.61 -0.81 -21.23
C SER A 36 1.12 0.11 -20.11
N ASN A 37 0.00 -0.25 -19.47
CA ASN A 37 -0.50 0.41 -18.25
C ASN A 37 0.28 -0.01 -17.00
N VAL A 38 1.19 -0.96 -17.14
CA VAL A 38 2.03 -1.52 -16.07
C VAL A 38 3.47 -1.37 -16.50
N VAL A 39 4.32 -0.85 -15.61
CA VAL A 39 5.76 -0.77 -15.82
C VAL A 39 6.51 -1.09 -14.53
N PHE A 40 7.56 -1.87 -14.66
CA PHE A 40 8.44 -2.26 -13.57
C PHE A 40 9.66 -1.34 -13.63
N LEU A 41 9.72 -0.35 -12.74
CA LEU A 41 10.87 0.51 -12.57
C LEU A 41 11.96 -0.19 -11.79
N ALA A 42 13.05 -0.55 -12.44
CA ALA A 42 14.24 -0.98 -11.77
C ALA A 42 15.04 0.23 -11.28
N HIS A 43 15.01 0.52 -9.99
CA HIS A 43 16.00 1.34 -9.34
C HIS A 43 17.37 0.64 -9.38
N LYS A 44 18.45 1.41 -9.46
CA LYS A 44 19.83 0.91 -9.29
C LYS A 44 20.42 1.28 -7.94
N HIS A 45 19.75 2.20 -7.23
CA HIS A 45 20.28 2.90 -6.07
C HIS A 45 19.22 2.95 -4.99
N GLY A 46 19.61 2.59 -3.78
CA GLY A 46 18.65 2.39 -2.72
C GLY A 46 19.16 1.25 -1.87
N GLN A 47 19.23 1.49 -0.58
CA GLN A 47 19.58 0.43 0.35
C GLN A 47 18.47 0.40 1.38
N GLU A 48 17.85 -0.77 1.52
CA GLU A 48 16.95 -1.00 2.63
C GLU A 48 17.70 -0.74 3.94
N ARG A 49 17.03 -0.04 4.86
CA ARG A 49 17.48 0.13 6.24
C ARG A 49 16.41 -0.42 7.14
N GLN A 50 16.83 -1.21 8.12
CA GLN A 50 15.94 -1.66 9.17
C GLN A 50 15.71 -0.50 10.15
N VAL A 51 14.44 -0.22 10.44
CA VAL A 51 14.01 0.77 11.43
C VAL A 51 13.15 0.01 12.43
N GLN A 52 13.71 -0.26 13.61
CA GLN A 52 13.11 -1.14 14.61
C GLN A 52 12.81 -2.54 14.01
N SER A 53 11.54 -2.95 13.96
CA SER A 53 11.08 -4.22 13.40
C SER A 53 10.62 -4.13 11.94
N SER A 54 10.80 -2.98 11.28
CA SER A 54 10.33 -2.74 9.92
C SER A 54 11.46 -2.23 9.01
N TYR A 55 11.14 -1.93 7.75
CA TYR A 55 12.13 -1.53 6.74
C TYR A 55 11.72 -0.24 6.04
N ALA A 56 12.70 0.55 5.64
CA ALA A 56 12.52 1.75 4.82
C ALA A 56 13.63 1.86 3.77
N ASN A 57 13.35 2.54 2.66
CA ASN A 57 14.32 2.83 1.60
C ASN A 57 14.15 4.30 1.16
N GLY A 58 15.08 5.17 1.57
CA GLY A 58 14.97 6.62 1.34
C GLY A 58 14.84 6.99 -0.14
N ALA A 59 15.62 6.33 -1.00
CA ALA A 59 15.61 6.58 -2.45
C ALA A 59 14.22 6.33 -3.05
N HIS A 60 13.60 5.21 -2.68
CA HIS A 60 12.24 4.89 -3.15
C HIS A 60 11.20 5.94 -2.73
N CYS A 61 11.44 6.71 -1.66
CA CYS A 61 10.44 7.66 -1.13
C CYS A 61 10.33 8.81 -2.10
N ASN A 62 11.48 9.42 -2.34
CA ASN A 62 11.62 10.52 -3.24
C ASN A 62 11.13 10.14 -4.64
N THR A 63 11.55 8.97 -5.14
CA THR A 63 11.12 8.48 -6.45
C THR A 63 9.60 8.31 -6.54
N SER A 64 8.94 7.77 -5.52
CA SER A 64 7.48 7.57 -5.55
C SER A 64 6.71 8.89 -5.53
N PHE A 65 7.16 9.90 -4.76
CA PHE A 65 6.54 11.23 -4.80
C PHE A 65 6.80 11.96 -6.12
N VAL A 66 8.02 11.91 -6.64
CA VAL A 66 8.36 12.51 -7.94
C VAL A 66 7.52 11.86 -9.04
N LEU A 67 7.37 10.54 -9.01
CA LEU A 67 6.53 9.80 -9.93
C LEU A 67 5.06 10.20 -9.83
N ALA A 68 4.49 10.22 -8.62
CA ALA A 68 3.11 10.64 -8.41
C ALA A 68 2.85 12.04 -8.96
N PHE A 69 3.78 12.97 -8.74
CA PHE A 69 3.68 14.33 -9.23
C PHE A 69 3.80 14.41 -10.76
N LYS A 70 4.74 13.68 -11.37
CA LYS A 70 4.86 13.59 -12.83
C LYS A 70 3.58 13.08 -13.48
N ILE A 71 3.00 12.00 -12.92
CA ILE A 71 1.75 11.41 -13.40
C ILE A 71 0.59 12.40 -13.24
N HIS A 72 0.48 13.07 -12.08
CA HIS A 72 -0.50 14.11 -11.84
C HIS A 72 -0.45 15.21 -12.91
N GLN A 73 0.76 15.70 -13.22
CA GLN A 73 0.96 16.74 -14.24
C GLN A 73 0.69 16.24 -15.66
N SER A 74 1.21 15.07 -16.03
CA SER A 74 1.15 14.56 -17.40
C SER A 74 -0.27 14.11 -17.79
N LEU A 75 -1.02 13.56 -16.84
CA LEU A 75 -2.37 13.05 -17.08
C LEU A 75 -3.47 14.04 -16.67
N ALA A 76 -3.11 15.16 -16.05
CA ALA A 76 -4.03 16.14 -15.48
C ALA A 76 -5.09 15.51 -14.54
N ILE A 77 -4.71 14.48 -13.78
CA ILE A 77 -5.58 13.82 -12.79
C ILE A 77 -5.31 14.38 -11.39
N PRO A 78 -6.28 14.44 -10.47
CA PRO A 78 -6.04 14.85 -9.09
C PRO A 78 -5.00 13.96 -8.39
N LEU A 79 -4.16 14.54 -7.52
CA LEU A 79 -3.24 13.73 -6.68
C LEU A 79 -3.99 12.74 -5.79
N GLY A 80 -5.22 13.06 -5.40
CA GLY A 80 -6.11 12.18 -4.63
C GLY A 80 -6.52 10.89 -5.34
N ASP A 81 -6.40 10.83 -6.67
CA ASP A 81 -6.71 9.64 -7.48
C ASP A 81 -5.48 8.72 -7.63
N ILE A 82 -4.32 9.12 -7.09
CA ILE A 82 -3.09 8.34 -7.04
C ILE A 82 -2.87 7.83 -5.61
N VAL A 83 -2.49 6.57 -5.47
CA VAL A 83 -2.10 5.98 -4.19
C VAL A 83 -0.70 5.39 -4.24
N ILE A 84 0.11 5.67 -3.22
CA ILE A 84 1.35 4.97 -2.94
C ILE A 84 1.07 3.85 -1.93
N LEU A 85 1.36 2.62 -2.31
CA LEU A 85 1.26 1.45 -1.45
C LEU A 85 2.65 0.94 -1.06
N THR A 86 2.78 0.54 0.21
CA THR A 86 3.94 -0.20 0.70
C THR A 86 3.49 -1.32 1.62
N GLY A 87 4.31 -2.34 1.85
CA GLY A 87 4.00 -3.31 2.91
C GLY A 87 4.63 -3.00 4.26
N TYR A 88 5.54 -2.04 4.36
CA TYR A 88 6.34 -1.85 5.57
C TYR A 88 5.86 -0.63 6.37
N ASP A 89 5.66 -0.80 7.68
CA ASP A 89 5.16 0.27 8.55
C ASP A 89 6.13 1.44 8.68
N ALA A 90 7.45 1.18 8.83
CA ALA A 90 8.45 2.25 8.85
C ALA A 90 8.46 3.04 7.54
N ARG A 91 8.25 2.35 6.42
CA ARG A 91 8.13 2.99 5.11
C ARG A 91 6.89 3.86 5.02
N TRP A 92 5.73 3.36 5.44
CA TRP A 92 4.49 4.11 5.44
C TRP A 92 4.62 5.39 6.28
N ARG A 93 5.19 5.32 7.49
CA ARG A 93 5.48 6.52 8.30
C ARG A 93 6.40 7.51 7.58
N SER A 94 7.46 7.00 6.93
CA SER A 94 8.37 7.85 6.14
C SER A 94 7.65 8.60 5.03
N TYR A 95 6.63 7.99 4.41
CA TYR A 95 5.81 8.66 3.40
C TYR A 95 4.94 9.78 4.01
N ILE A 96 4.34 9.56 5.18
CA ILE A 96 3.54 10.59 5.88
C ILE A 96 4.43 11.78 6.25
N ASP A 97 5.61 11.53 6.81
CA ASP A 97 6.57 12.57 7.20
C ASP A 97 7.04 13.36 5.97
N GLU A 98 7.34 12.67 4.86
CA GLU A 98 7.78 13.28 3.60
C GLU A 98 6.66 14.10 2.93
N ALA A 99 5.40 13.66 2.98
CA ALA A 99 4.26 14.44 2.51
C ALA A 99 4.13 15.75 3.29
N GLY A 100 4.22 15.69 4.62
CA GLY A 100 4.19 16.89 5.48
C GLY A 100 5.36 17.83 5.20
N ARG A 101 6.57 17.29 5.01
CA ARG A 101 7.75 18.08 4.62
C ARG A 101 7.55 18.77 3.28
N ARG A 102 7.06 18.05 2.25
CA ARG A 102 6.79 18.61 0.93
C ARG A 102 5.69 19.65 0.95
N GLN A 103 4.63 19.46 1.76
CA GLN A 103 3.60 20.49 1.93
C GLN A 103 4.20 21.80 2.44
N ASN A 104 5.07 21.74 3.45
CA ASN A 104 5.69 22.93 4.03
C ASN A 104 6.62 23.63 3.05
N ASN A 105 7.36 22.86 2.23
CA ASN A 105 8.33 23.40 1.29
C ASN A 105 7.71 23.84 -0.05
N HIS A 106 6.58 23.24 -0.44
CA HIS A 106 5.90 23.48 -1.72
C HIS A 106 4.38 23.61 -1.51
N PRO A 107 3.91 24.70 -0.87
CA PRO A 107 2.51 24.85 -0.48
C PRO A 107 1.53 25.00 -1.65
N SER A 108 2.02 25.25 -2.87
CA SER A 108 1.21 25.31 -4.10
C SER A 108 0.68 23.94 -4.54
N ILE A 109 1.25 22.85 -4.02
CA ILE A 109 0.84 21.49 -4.28
C ILE A 109 0.26 20.94 -2.98
N ASP A 110 -0.98 20.47 -3.01
CA ASP A 110 -1.63 19.84 -1.86
C ASP A 110 -1.17 18.37 -1.75
N TRP A 111 0.03 18.17 -1.20
CA TRP A 111 0.64 16.86 -1.04
C TRP A 111 -0.15 15.95 -0.09
N HIS A 112 -1.02 16.51 0.76
CA HIS A 112 -1.90 15.73 1.63
C HIS A 112 -3.01 15.00 0.87
N GLN A 113 -3.31 15.39 -0.38
CA GLN A 113 -4.24 14.64 -1.22
C GLN A 113 -3.66 13.32 -1.67
N LEU A 114 -2.33 13.22 -1.85
CA LEU A 114 -1.69 11.99 -2.29
C LEU A 114 -1.90 10.89 -1.25
N GLN A 115 -2.65 9.85 -1.62
CA GLN A 115 -2.96 8.78 -0.70
C GLN A 115 -1.73 7.91 -0.46
N VAL A 116 -1.48 7.55 0.81
CA VAL A 116 -0.41 6.62 1.17
C VAL A 116 -0.97 5.55 2.09
N GLY A 117 -0.88 4.29 1.67
CA GLY A 117 -1.45 3.16 2.37
C GLY A 117 -0.48 2.00 2.58
N LYS A 118 -0.83 1.16 3.56
CA LYS A 118 -0.26 -0.19 3.65
C LYS A 118 -1.06 -1.14 2.79
N ILE A 119 -0.40 -2.06 2.09
CA ILE A 119 -1.02 -3.04 1.19
C ILE A 119 -2.15 -3.84 1.88
N GLU A 120 -1.95 -4.21 3.15
CA GLU A 120 -2.94 -4.93 3.97
C GLU A 120 -4.23 -4.12 4.18
N THR A 121 -4.07 -2.81 4.37
CA THR A 121 -5.18 -1.89 4.67
C THR A 121 -5.88 -1.36 3.41
N PHE A 122 -5.40 -1.77 2.24
CA PHE A 122 -5.94 -1.37 0.94
C PHE A 122 -6.88 -2.42 0.33
N GLN A 123 -7.09 -3.55 1.01
CA GLN A 123 -8.01 -4.57 0.54
C GLN A 123 -9.44 -4.01 0.44
N GLY A 124 -10.06 -4.17 -0.73
CA GLY A 124 -11.41 -3.66 -1.02
C GLY A 124 -11.48 -2.16 -1.31
N LYS A 125 -10.33 -1.46 -1.35
CA LYS A 125 -10.24 -0.07 -1.82
C LYS A 125 -9.82 -0.04 -3.27
N GLU A 126 -10.10 1.09 -3.92
CA GLU A 126 -9.80 1.31 -5.33
C GLU A 126 -9.08 2.66 -5.48
N ALA A 127 -8.22 2.73 -6.48
CA ALA A 127 -7.56 3.95 -6.91
C ALA A 127 -7.38 3.89 -8.43
N ASP A 128 -7.41 5.05 -9.09
CA ASP A 128 -7.18 5.12 -10.53
C ASP A 128 -5.73 4.74 -10.84
N ILE A 129 -4.75 5.18 -10.04
CA ILE A 129 -3.34 4.82 -10.23
C ILE A 129 -2.70 4.34 -8.93
N VAL A 130 -1.94 3.26 -9.01
CA VAL A 130 -1.21 2.70 -7.86
C VAL A 130 0.29 2.70 -8.13
N ILE A 131 1.04 3.27 -7.20
CA ILE A 131 2.50 3.18 -7.14
C ILE A 131 2.85 2.21 -6.02
N PHE A 132 3.53 1.11 -6.32
CA PHE A 132 3.87 0.12 -5.31
C PHE A 132 5.38 0.14 -4.99
N ASP A 133 5.68 0.45 -3.73
CA ASP A 133 7.03 0.46 -3.18
C ASP A 133 7.30 -0.85 -2.43
N MET A 134 8.15 -1.69 -3.04
CA MET A 134 8.57 -2.98 -2.49
C MET A 134 9.50 -2.83 -1.27
N VAL A 135 10.17 -1.68 -1.12
CA VAL A 135 11.15 -1.31 -0.07
C VAL A 135 12.41 -2.17 -0.02
N ARG A 136 12.25 -3.49 -0.05
CA ARG A 136 13.31 -4.46 0.17
C ARG A 136 14.18 -4.64 -1.06
N THR A 137 15.48 -4.72 -0.81
CA THR A 137 16.53 -4.90 -1.80
C THR A 137 17.35 -6.16 -1.55
N ARG A 138 17.33 -6.72 -0.32
CA ARG A 138 18.15 -7.88 0.07
C ARG A 138 17.36 -9.18 0.23
N SER A 139 16.11 -9.10 0.67
CA SER A 139 15.22 -10.26 0.78
C SER A 139 13.76 -9.85 0.75
N LEU A 140 12.88 -10.73 0.27
CA LEU A 140 11.46 -10.41 0.12
C LEU A 140 10.73 -10.21 1.46
N GLY A 141 11.24 -10.78 2.55
CA GLY A 141 10.49 -10.86 3.81
C GLY A 141 9.10 -11.48 3.57
N PHE A 142 8.05 -10.85 4.12
CA PHE A 142 6.67 -11.29 3.92
C PHE A 142 6.13 -11.02 2.49
N MET A 143 6.81 -10.23 1.65
CA MET A 143 6.38 -10.03 0.25
C MET A 143 6.55 -11.27 -0.62
N ARG A 144 7.13 -12.35 -0.06
CA ARG A 144 7.14 -13.68 -0.69
C ARG A 144 5.73 -14.27 -0.86
N TYR A 145 4.75 -13.80 -0.08
CA TYR A 145 3.38 -14.30 -0.11
C TYR A 145 2.56 -13.59 -1.20
N PHE A 146 2.25 -14.33 -2.26
CA PHE A 146 1.52 -13.87 -3.44
C PHE A 146 0.17 -13.20 -3.13
N GLN A 147 -0.56 -13.67 -2.11
CA GLN A 147 -1.87 -13.14 -1.75
C GLN A 147 -1.83 -11.62 -1.50
N ARG A 148 -0.71 -11.12 -0.97
CA ARG A 148 -0.51 -9.70 -0.71
C ARG A 148 -0.34 -8.92 -2.01
N LEU A 149 0.40 -9.49 -2.97
CA LEU A 149 0.68 -8.84 -4.26
C LEU A 149 -0.53 -8.84 -5.21
N ASN A 150 -1.51 -9.71 -5.04
CA ASN A 150 -2.76 -9.66 -5.83
C ASN A 150 -3.51 -8.34 -5.69
N VAL A 151 -3.48 -7.75 -4.50
CA VAL A 151 -4.07 -6.44 -4.25
C VAL A 151 -3.36 -5.38 -5.09
N VAL A 152 -2.06 -5.53 -5.29
CA VAL A 152 -1.27 -4.62 -6.13
C VAL A 152 -1.57 -4.87 -7.61
N PHE A 153 -1.46 -6.10 -8.12
CA PHE A 153 -1.61 -6.36 -9.57
C PHE A 153 -3.02 -6.14 -10.13
N SER A 154 -4.04 -6.07 -9.29
CA SER A 154 -5.42 -5.76 -9.71
C SER A 154 -5.64 -4.27 -10.02
N HIS A 155 -4.61 -3.44 -9.88
CA HIS A 155 -4.61 -2.01 -10.14
C HIS A 155 -3.34 -1.69 -10.96
N GLY A 156 -3.39 -0.76 -11.93
CA GLY A 156 -2.26 -0.50 -12.83
C GLY A 156 -1.04 -0.01 -12.05
N VAL A 157 -0.01 -0.85 -11.91
CA VAL A 157 1.07 -0.61 -10.94
C VAL A 157 2.42 -0.36 -11.58
N LEU A 158 3.06 0.68 -11.06
CA LEU A 158 4.49 0.91 -11.17
C LEU A 158 5.26 0.24 -10.02
N TYR A 159 6.20 -0.65 -10.36
CA TYR A 159 6.95 -1.45 -9.38
C TYR A 159 8.40 -1.00 -9.25
N ASN A 160 8.83 -0.51 -8.07
CA ASN A 160 10.17 0.01 -7.85
C ASN A 160 11.13 -1.07 -7.28
N ARG A 161 12.03 -1.62 -8.12
CA ARG A 161 12.94 -2.74 -7.83
C ARG A 161 14.40 -2.32 -7.88
N ASP A 162 15.21 -2.61 -6.87
CA ASP A 162 16.66 -2.67 -7.08
C ASP A 162 17.04 -3.96 -7.84
N LEU A 163 17.47 -3.84 -9.11
CA LEU A 163 18.03 -4.97 -9.89
C LEU A 163 19.44 -5.32 -9.38
N MET A 164 19.52 -5.89 -8.17
CA MET A 164 20.78 -6.40 -7.62
C MET A 164 21.07 -7.82 -8.14
N HIS A 165 22.36 -8.10 -8.31
CA HIS A 165 22.93 -9.32 -8.90
C HIS A 165 22.62 -10.62 -8.12
N ASP A 166 22.30 -10.52 -6.84
CA ASP A 166 21.77 -11.63 -6.03
C ASP A 166 20.26 -11.49 -5.98
N ASP A 167 19.53 -12.21 -6.83
CA ASP A 167 18.09 -12.02 -6.98
C ASP A 167 17.33 -12.55 -5.74
N PRO A 168 16.85 -11.70 -4.79
CA PRO A 168 16.07 -12.18 -3.66
C PRO A 168 14.76 -12.84 -4.11
N PHE A 169 14.33 -12.59 -5.34
CA PHE A 169 13.17 -13.19 -5.98
C PHE A 169 13.44 -14.61 -6.47
N ALA A 170 14.70 -15.04 -6.62
CA ALA A 170 15.03 -16.43 -6.97
C ALA A 170 14.47 -17.47 -5.97
N ARG A 171 14.10 -17.01 -4.77
CA ARG A 171 13.48 -17.84 -3.73
C ARG A 171 11.96 -17.94 -3.84
N SER A 172 11.32 -17.20 -4.74
CA SER A 172 9.87 -17.21 -4.98
C SER A 172 9.58 -17.54 -6.45
N PRO A 173 9.15 -18.77 -6.77
CA PRO A 173 8.83 -19.17 -8.15
C PRO A 173 7.81 -18.27 -8.83
N PHE A 174 6.85 -17.74 -8.07
CA PHE A 174 5.86 -16.80 -8.59
C PHE A 174 6.50 -15.49 -9.03
N LEU A 175 7.33 -14.89 -8.18
CA LEU A 175 7.96 -13.63 -8.52
C LEU A 175 9.00 -13.77 -9.63
N MET A 176 9.68 -14.92 -9.71
CA MET A 176 10.50 -15.24 -10.88
C MET A 176 9.67 -15.23 -12.17
N GLN A 177 8.56 -15.97 -12.21
CA GLN A 177 7.67 -16.01 -13.38
C GLN A 177 7.13 -14.63 -13.73
N LEU A 178 6.77 -13.82 -12.73
CA LEU A 178 6.33 -12.45 -12.94
C LEU A 178 7.44 -11.57 -13.55
N MET A 179 8.68 -11.70 -13.07
CA MET A 179 9.81 -10.96 -13.60
C MET A 179 10.19 -11.42 -15.00
N ASP A 180 10.13 -12.73 -15.27
CA ASP A 180 10.35 -13.29 -16.60
C ASP A 180 9.27 -12.78 -17.56
N PHE A 181 8.00 -12.81 -17.15
CA PHE A 181 6.91 -12.21 -17.90
C PHE A 181 7.16 -10.72 -18.18
N ALA A 182 7.52 -9.93 -17.16
CA ALA A 182 7.79 -8.51 -17.31
C ALA A 182 8.93 -8.24 -18.29
N LYS A 183 10.02 -9.01 -18.22
CA LYS A 183 11.17 -8.90 -19.13
C LYS A 183 10.80 -9.30 -20.56
N SER A 184 10.14 -10.44 -20.73
CA SER A 184 9.71 -10.96 -22.04
C SER A 184 8.72 -10.04 -22.76
N ASN A 185 7.98 -9.21 -22.01
CA ASN A 185 7.03 -8.24 -22.56
C ASN A 185 7.57 -6.80 -22.55
N SER A 186 8.88 -6.60 -22.33
CA SER A 186 9.50 -5.26 -22.30
C SER A 186 8.82 -4.29 -21.32
N LEU A 187 8.33 -4.80 -20.19
CA LEU A 187 7.67 -4.01 -19.15
C LEU A 187 8.65 -3.46 -18.10
N VAL A 188 9.94 -3.79 -18.20
CA VAL A 188 10.96 -3.36 -17.24
C VAL A 188 11.70 -2.15 -17.78
N HIS A 189 11.68 -1.04 -17.04
CA HIS A 189 12.45 0.15 -17.32
C HIS A 189 13.47 0.37 -16.21
N THR A 190 14.74 0.62 -16.55
CA THR A 190 15.76 0.89 -15.54
C THR A 190 15.91 2.39 -15.32
N MET A 191 15.62 2.83 -14.12
CA MET A 191 15.70 4.24 -13.75
C MET A 191 17.16 4.71 -13.80
N SER A 192 17.37 5.89 -14.38
CA SER A 192 18.63 6.62 -14.23
C SER A 192 18.86 6.96 -12.75
N GLU A 193 20.11 7.25 -12.37
CA GLU A 193 20.38 7.81 -11.05
C GLU A 193 19.44 8.99 -10.78
N PRO A 194 18.79 9.04 -9.60
CA PRO A 194 17.97 10.18 -9.26
C PRO A 194 18.88 11.41 -9.31
N VAL A 195 18.60 12.32 -10.23
CA VAL A 195 19.30 13.59 -10.30
C VAL A 195 19.11 14.24 -8.93
N ALA A 196 20.22 14.53 -8.24
CA ALA A 196 20.23 15.04 -6.86
C ALA A 196 19.46 16.37 -6.68
N GLU A 197 18.95 16.93 -7.77
CA GLU A 197 18.39 18.28 -7.92
C GLU A 197 17.15 18.57 -7.07
N LEU A 198 16.39 17.56 -6.62
CA LEU A 198 15.27 17.79 -5.67
C LEU A 198 15.64 17.55 -4.20
N SER A 199 16.90 17.20 -3.92
CA SER A 199 17.41 16.91 -2.57
C SER A 199 18.24 18.03 -1.96
N ALA A 200 18.59 19.08 -2.73
CA ALA A 200 19.50 20.14 -2.29
C ALA A 200 18.96 20.99 -1.12
N ASP A 201 17.64 20.98 -0.88
CA ASP A 201 17.00 21.67 0.26
C ASP A 201 16.56 20.72 1.39
N LEU A 202 17.16 19.53 1.51
CA LEU A 202 16.87 18.61 2.62
C LEU A 202 17.72 18.95 3.86
N PRO A 203 17.17 19.53 4.94
CA PRO A 203 17.88 19.61 6.21
C PRO A 203 18.12 18.20 6.74
N THR A 204 19.39 17.77 6.76
CA THR A 204 19.84 16.45 7.23
C THR A 204 19.86 16.34 8.76
N ARG A 205 19.08 17.13 9.49
CA ARG A 205 19.18 17.23 10.95
C ARG A 205 18.10 16.40 11.66
N ASN A 206 18.53 15.32 12.33
CA ASN A 206 17.73 14.51 13.25
C ASN A 206 16.94 15.31 14.31
N HIS A 207 17.37 16.55 14.61
CA HIS A 207 16.67 17.44 15.54
C HIS A 207 15.35 18.01 14.99
N ASP A 208 15.22 18.16 13.67
CA ASP A 208 14.02 18.76 13.06
C ASP A 208 12.88 17.75 12.93
N ILE A 209 13.21 16.46 12.79
CA ILE A 209 12.24 15.36 12.74
C ILE A 209 11.49 15.22 14.08
N GLN A 210 12.18 15.35 15.21
CA GLN A 210 11.54 15.32 16.53
C GLN A 210 10.59 16.52 16.75
N LYS A 211 10.95 17.69 16.21
CA LYS A 211 10.15 18.91 16.32
C LYS A 211 8.91 18.88 15.40
N ALA A 212 9.04 18.32 14.20
CA ALA A 212 7.93 18.11 13.27
C ALA A 212 6.92 17.09 13.81
N ASN A 213 7.39 15.98 14.40
CA ASN A 213 6.52 14.95 14.99
C ASN A 213 5.75 15.49 16.20
N LYS A 214 6.38 16.30 17.05
CA LYS A 214 5.70 16.97 18.17
C LYS A 214 4.59 17.90 17.67
N SER A 215 4.86 18.70 16.64
CA SER A 215 3.88 19.62 16.04
C SER A 215 2.67 18.88 15.43
N HIS A 216 2.88 17.71 14.82
CA HIS A 216 1.79 16.92 14.26
C HIS A 216 0.92 16.24 15.34
N GLU A 217 1.53 15.74 16.42
CA GLU A 217 0.81 15.18 17.57
C GLU A 217 -0.03 16.27 18.28
N ASP A 218 0.52 17.49 18.40
CA ASP A 218 -0.17 18.65 18.95
C ASP A 218 -1.37 19.05 18.08
N ARG A 219 -1.22 19.04 16.75
CA ARG A 219 -2.33 19.30 15.80
C ARG A 219 -3.43 18.23 15.87
N ARG A 220 -3.07 16.95 15.98
CA ARG A 220 -4.03 15.86 16.18
C ARG A 220 -4.77 15.97 17.50
N SER A 221 -4.07 16.37 18.56
CA SER A 221 -4.66 16.59 19.88
C SER A 221 -5.61 17.78 19.89
N ALA A 222 -5.23 18.89 19.23
CA ALA A 222 -6.09 20.06 19.06
C ALA A 222 -7.36 19.74 18.25
N LEU A 223 -7.24 18.95 17.17
CA LEU A 223 -8.40 18.52 16.39
C LEU A 223 -9.35 17.64 17.21
N LYS A 224 -8.83 16.71 18.01
CA LYS A 224 -9.64 15.89 18.93
C LYS A 224 -10.32 16.74 20.01
N ALA A 225 -9.62 17.73 20.56
CA ALA A 225 -10.20 18.62 21.57
C ALA A 225 -11.34 19.47 20.98
N ASN A 226 -11.21 19.95 19.75
CA ASN A 226 -12.23 20.76 19.09
C ASN A 226 -13.47 19.95 18.67
N ILE A 227 -13.30 18.66 18.35
CA ILE A 227 -14.44 17.76 18.12
C ILE A 227 -15.22 17.51 19.42
N ASN A 228 -14.52 17.39 20.55
CA ASN A 228 -15.15 17.18 21.84
C ASN A 228 -15.85 18.43 22.40
N SER A 229 -15.40 19.65 22.05
CA SER A 229 -16.07 20.89 22.47
C SER A 229 -17.39 21.13 21.72
N LEU A 230 -17.50 20.72 20.46
CA LEU A 230 -18.75 20.76 19.67
C LEU A 230 -19.83 19.79 20.18
N ALA A 231 -19.48 18.78 20.99
CA ALA A 231 -20.43 17.84 21.56
C ALA A 231 -21.13 18.36 22.85
N THR A 232 -20.87 19.61 23.26
CA THR A 232 -21.36 20.21 24.51
C THR A 232 -22.20 21.47 24.31
N GLU A 233 -22.86 21.63 23.16
CA GLU A 233 -23.91 22.63 23.01
C GLU A 233 -25.16 22.18 23.81
N PRO A 234 -25.64 22.98 24.78
CA PRO A 234 -26.86 22.66 25.53
C PRO A 234 -28.07 22.72 24.60
N VAL A 235 -28.76 21.59 24.47
CA VAL A 235 -30.04 21.48 23.76
C VAL A 235 -31.04 22.46 24.41
N SER A 236 -31.39 23.51 23.66
CA SER A 236 -32.39 24.48 24.08
C SER A 236 -33.77 23.82 24.19
N PRO A 237 -34.59 24.13 25.22
CA PRO A 237 -35.85 23.42 25.46
C PRO A 237 -36.88 23.78 24.38
N ARG A 238 -37.26 22.81 23.54
CA ARG A 238 -38.46 22.91 22.71
C ARG A 238 -39.70 22.65 23.55
N HIS A 239 -40.64 23.59 23.51
CA HIS A 239 -41.97 23.48 24.07
C HIS A 239 -42.73 22.27 23.49
N THR A 240 -43.26 21.44 24.38
CA THR A 240 -44.14 20.30 24.06
C THR A 240 -45.60 20.69 24.28
N LEU A 241 -46.45 20.51 23.28
CA LEU A 241 -47.91 20.36 23.45
C LEU A 241 -48.27 18.87 23.27
N ALA A 242 -49.08 18.37 24.20
CA ALA A 242 -49.62 17.01 24.28
C ALA A 242 -50.54 16.69 23.07
N SER A 243 -50.93 15.46 22.72
CA SER A 243 -51.16 14.23 23.51
C SER A 243 -51.36 13.02 22.57
N VAL A 244 -51.54 11.84 23.21
CA VAL A 244 -52.22 10.59 22.76
C VAL A 244 -51.31 9.38 22.48
N ALA A 245 -51.20 8.57 23.53
CA ALA A 245 -51.32 7.11 23.64
C ALA A 245 -50.79 6.19 22.54
N SER A 246 -49.89 5.27 22.92
CA SER A 246 -50.17 3.82 22.97
C SER A 246 -48.88 3.05 23.24
N GLU A 247 -48.97 2.09 24.15
CA GLU A 247 -47.95 1.12 24.56
C GLU A 247 -47.49 0.22 23.41
N GLN A 248 -46.17 -0.06 23.29
CA GLN A 248 -45.66 -1.44 23.31
C GLN A 248 -44.13 -1.48 23.36
N ALA A 249 -43.63 -2.32 24.26
CA ALA A 249 -42.23 -2.51 24.59
C ALA A 249 -41.49 -3.40 23.57
N CYS A 250 -40.24 -3.03 23.23
CA CYS A 250 -39.17 -3.97 22.87
C CYS A 250 -37.83 -3.38 23.32
N SER A 251 -37.32 -3.90 24.43
CA SER A 251 -35.98 -3.67 24.95
C SER A 251 -34.94 -4.42 24.12
N ALA A 252 -33.95 -3.73 23.56
CA ALA A 252 -32.69 -4.31 23.15
C ALA A 252 -31.56 -3.40 23.63
N GLY A 253 -30.86 -3.85 24.68
CA GLY A 253 -29.66 -3.21 25.20
C GLY A 253 -28.52 -3.31 24.18
N PHE A 254 -27.87 -2.18 23.92
CA PHE A 254 -26.65 -2.10 23.14
C PHE A 254 -25.48 -2.04 24.13
N GLU A 255 -24.94 -3.20 24.49
CA GLU A 255 -23.72 -3.31 25.29
C GLU A 255 -22.49 -3.43 24.39
N SER A 256 -21.51 -2.58 24.70
CA SER A 256 -20.08 -2.92 24.83
C SER A 256 -19.35 -3.60 23.67
N SER A 257 -18.45 -2.81 23.09
CA SER A 257 -17.28 -3.20 22.29
C SER A 257 -16.43 -4.32 22.90
N ASP A 258 -16.23 -5.39 22.13
CA ASP A 258 -15.28 -6.48 22.40
C ASP A 258 -14.09 -6.42 21.43
N PRO A 259 -12.83 -6.23 21.87
CA PRO A 259 -11.65 -6.29 21.02
C PRO A 259 -10.97 -7.65 21.15
N LYS A 260 -11.49 -8.71 20.51
CA LYS A 260 -10.79 -10.00 20.39
C LYS A 260 -11.12 -10.73 19.09
N VAL A 261 -10.62 -10.23 17.95
CA VAL A 261 -10.53 -11.03 16.71
C VAL A 261 -9.21 -10.74 15.99
N TYR A 262 -8.09 -11.11 16.58
CA TYR A 262 -6.77 -11.14 15.89
C TYR A 262 -5.90 -12.35 16.33
N GLY A 263 -6.51 -13.41 16.86
CA GLY A 263 -5.80 -14.62 17.30
C GLY A 263 -5.72 -15.76 16.27
N GLY A 264 -6.67 -15.86 15.33
CA GLY A 264 -6.79 -17.04 14.45
C GLY A 264 -5.85 -17.09 13.24
N TRP A 265 -5.20 -15.99 12.87
CA TRP A 265 -4.42 -15.92 11.63
C TRP A 265 -3.01 -16.51 11.73
N LEU A 266 -2.39 -16.46 12.92
CA LEU A 266 -1.06 -17.04 13.17
C LEU A 266 -1.10 -18.58 13.13
N GLU A 267 -2.18 -19.20 13.57
CA GLU A 267 -2.34 -20.66 13.58
C GLU A 267 -2.51 -21.23 12.17
N ASP A 268 -3.18 -20.50 11.27
CA ASP A 268 -3.30 -20.89 9.86
C ASP A 268 -1.98 -20.71 9.10
N GLU A 269 -1.14 -19.73 9.45
CA GLU A 269 0.21 -19.56 8.88
C GLU A 269 1.15 -20.71 9.24
N GLU A 270 1.17 -21.14 10.52
CA GLU A 270 1.98 -22.26 10.98
C GLU A 270 1.56 -23.59 10.33
N ARG A 271 0.24 -23.74 10.08
CA ARG A 271 -0.31 -24.91 9.39
C ARG A 271 0.08 -24.96 7.91
N ILE A 272 0.12 -23.83 7.22
CA ILE A 272 0.55 -23.75 5.81
C ILE A 272 2.05 -24.03 5.67
N GLU A 273 2.90 -23.46 6.53
CA GLU A 273 4.35 -23.73 6.50
C GLU A 273 4.66 -25.21 6.83
N THR A 274 3.91 -25.79 7.78
CA THR A 274 4.03 -27.22 8.11
C THR A 274 3.66 -28.11 6.92
N ASN A 275 2.58 -27.80 6.21
CA ASN A 275 2.17 -28.55 5.02
C ASN A 275 3.17 -28.42 3.86
N GLN A 276 3.78 -27.25 3.67
CA GLN A 276 4.82 -27.05 2.67
C GLN A 276 6.11 -27.82 3.01
N ARG A 277 6.54 -27.82 4.28
CA ARG A 277 7.70 -28.62 4.74
C ARG A 277 7.46 -30.12 4.56
N MET A 278 6.25 -30.60 4.87
CA MET A 278 5.90 -32.02 4.68
C MET A 278 5.90 -32.43 3.20
N ASN A 279 5.43 -31.56 2.30
CA ASN A 279 5.46 -31.84 0.87
C ASN A 279 6.89 -31.84 0.31
N LEU A 280 7.76 -30.96 0.79
CA LEU A 280 9.17 -30.94 0.39
C LEU A 280 9.91 -32.21 0.86
N ALA A 281 9.69 -32.64 2.10
CA ALA A 281 10.27 -33.86 2.65
C ALA A 281 9.83 -35.12 1.89
N ARG A 282 8.55 -35.20 1.48
CA ARG A 282 8.03 -36.30 0.66
C ARG A 282 8.68 -36.36 -0.73
N ASN A 283 8.96 -35.21 -1.34
CA ASN A 283 9.60 -35.15 -2.65
C ASN A 283 11.08 -35.53 -2.61
N VAL A 284 11.80 -35.20 -1.53
CA VAL A 284 13.19 -35.65 -1.32
C VAL A 284 13.25 -37.17 -1.14
N LYS A 285 12.32 -37.75 -0.35
CA LYS A 285 12.26 -39.20 -0.12
C LYS A 285 11.91 -40.02 -1.37
N ARG A 286 11.11 -39.45 -2.29
CA ARG A 286 10.84 -40.07 -3.60
C ARG A 286 12.05 -40.06 -4.52
N LYS A 287 12.89 -39.02 -4.48
CA LYS A 287 14.12 -38.93 -5.29
C LYS A 287 15.22 -39.85 -4.79
N SER A 288 15.30 -40.13 -3.48
CA SER A 288 16.30 -41.04 -2.93
C SER A 288 15.97 -42.53 -3.10
N GLY A 289 14.75 -42.89 -3.55
CA GLY A 289 14.31 -44.28 -3.70
C GLY A 289 14.40 -44.85 -5.12
N MET A 290 14.87 -44.07 -6.11
CA MET A 290 14.87 -44.43 -7.53
C MET A 290 16.26 -44.84 -8.07
N GLY A 291 17.12 -45.39 -7.23
CA GLY A 291 18.50 -45.71 -7.64
C GLY A 291 19.07 -46.95 -6.99
N ILE A 292 18.38 -48.10 -7.08
CA ILE A 292 19.02 -49.43 -7.04
C ILE A 292 18.20 -50.37 -7.93
N SER A 293 18.61 -50.48 -9.19
CA SER A 293 18.34 -51.61 -10.08
C SER A 293 19.33 -51.54 -11.24
#